data_AF-A0ABD2J2H6-F1
#
_entry.id   AF-A0ABD2J2H6-F1
#
_cell.length_a   1.000
_cell.length_b   1.000
_cell.length_c   1.000
_cell.angle_alpha   90.00
_cell.angle_beta   90.00
_cell.angle_gamma   90.00
#
_symmetry.space_group_name_H-M   'P 1'
#
loop_
_entity.id
_entity.type
_entity.pdbx_description
1 polymer ?
#
loop_
_entity_poly.entity_id
_entity_poly.type
_entity_poly.pdbx_seq_one_letter_code
_entity_poly.pdbx_strand_id
1 'polypeptide(L)'
;MGLLTLGTPLSWPRIVEHLEYIKAHGIDQFIALYHRVKGRERDQLRWGDEIEYTIVKFDDEHKKVRVSLRAKDLLDALMASEDVNRSLGEENRSLWRPEFAAYMVEGTPGTPYGGLMSCFNIVEYNMRLRYDDVSALLRPNESLLSISFPALGAPDFTDPPAVPRPTHPDSVGRSVFYPDEAIYSGHPRFRNLVRNIRGRRGEKVTINVPIFRDQNTPSPFTETFEDAEASRAALPDHIYMDHMGFGMGLCCLQMTFQAVNVMEARWLYDQLTPITPIMVALSAGSGRRPSLLSVLLLLCRSHCEQSRRLSLSIFP
;
A
#
# COMPACT_ATOMS: atom_id res chain seq x y z
N MET A 1 -4.71 5.97 -6.88
CA MET A 1 -5.79 5.29 -6.09
C MET A 1 -7.27 5.63 -6.44
N GLY A 2 -8.25 4.81 -6.04
CA GLY A 2 -9.71 4.99 -6.29
C GLY A 2 -10.45 5.80 -5.20
N LEU A 3 -11.63 6.36 -5.50
CA LEU A 3 -12.40 7.21 -4.57
C LEU A 3 -12.79 6.44 -3.29
N LEU A 4 -12.29 6.89 -2.14
CA LEU A 4 -12.69 6.38 -0.82
C LEU A 4 -13.91 7.17 -0.34
N THR A 5 -15.09 6.65 -0.63
CA THR A 5 -16.34 7.16 -0.07
C THR A 5 -16.64 6.48 1.26
N LEU A 6 -17.09 7.25 2.25
CA LEU A 6 -17.52 6.71 3.52
C LEU A 6 -18.81 5.91 3.34
N GLY A 7 -18.80 4.68 3.85
CA GLY A 7 -19.93 3.77 3.83
C GLY A 7 -19.77 2.71 4.93
N THR A 8 -20.84 1.95 5.18
CA THR A 8 -20.81 0.85 6.16
C THR A 8 -20.27 -0.41 5.47
N PRO A 9 -19.06 -0.88 5.81
CA PRO A 9 -18.52 -2.08 5.19
C PRO A 9 -19.25 -3.34 5.67
N LEU A 10 -19.47 -4.28 4.76
CA LEU A 10 -20.02 -5.60 5.08
C LEU A 10 -18.91 -6.55 5.55
N SER A 11 -19.25 -7.42 6.52
CA SER A 11 -18.42 -8.55 6.93
C SER A 11 -18.45 -9.67 5.88
N TRP A 12 -17.46 -10.55 5.91
CA TRP A 12 -17.35 -11.63 4.93
C TRP A 12 -18.63 -12.49 4.79
N PRO A 13 -19.27 -12.99 5.87
CA PRO A 13 -20.50 -13.77 5.74
C PRO A 13 -21.63 -12.99 5.03
N ARG A 14 -21.74 -11.69 5.31
CA ARG A 14 -22.73 -10.82 4.65
C ARG A 14 -22.38 -10.54 3.18
N ILE A 15 -21.09 -10.38 2.87
CA ILE A 15 -20.64 -10.22 1.46
C ILE A 15 -20.99 -11.46 0.65
N VAL A 16 -20.85 -12.66 1.23
CA VAL A 16 -21.17 -13.93 0.55
C VAL A 16 -22.61 -13.94 0.03
N GLU A 17 -23.56 -13.43 0.81
CA GLU A 17 -24.99 -13.30 0.41
C GLU A 17 -25.17 -12.46 -0.87
N HIS A 18 -24.25 -11.55 -1.17
CA HIS A 18 -24.32 -10.63 -2.31
C HIS A 18 -23.29 -10.91 -3.40
N LEU A 19 -22.50 -11.99 -3.32
CA LEU A 19 -21.39 -12.23 -4.26
C LEU A 19 -21.83 -12.27 -5.72
N GLU A 20 -22.91 -13.01 -6.01
CA GLU A 20 -23.41 -13.15 -7.38
C GLU A 20 -23.99 -11.82 -7.90
N TYR A 21 -24.69 -11.08 -7.05
CA TYR A 21 -25.15 -9.72 -7.36
C TYR A 21 -23.98 -8.80 -7.71
N ILE A 22 -22.93 -8.75 -6.86
CA ILE A 22 -21.74 -7.90 -7.05
C ILE A 22 -21.00 -8.27 -8.34
N LYS A 23 -20.83 -9.57 -8.62
CA LYS A 23 -20.17 -10.03 -9.85
C LYS A 23 -20.96 -9.65 -11.09
N ALA A 24 -22.27 -9.96 -11.10
CA ALA A 24 -23.13 -9.67 -12.24
C ALA A 24 -23.16 -8.17 -12.56
N HIS A 25 -23.45 -7.33 -11.57
CA HIS A 25 -23.49 -5.88 -11.77
C HIS A 25 -22.11 -5.29 -12.08
N GLY A 26 -21.03 -5.86 -11.53
CA GLY A 26 -19.68 -5.45 -11.88
C GLY A 26 -19.33 -5.75 -13.35
N ILE A 27 -19.79 -6.89 -13.88
CA ILE A 27 -19.66 -7.24 -15.30
C ILE A 27 -20.50 -6.30 -16.15
N ASP A 28 -21.76 -6.02 -15.77
CA ASP A 28 -22.64 -5.10 -16.49
C ASP A 28 -22.04 -3.69 -16.55
N GLN A 29 -21.53 -3.19 -15.43
CA GLN A 29 -20.83 -1.90 -15.35
C GLN A 29 -19.59 -1.89 -16.23
N PHE A 30 -18.81 -2.97 -16.23
CA PHE A 30 -17.62 -3.10 -17.07
C PHE A 30 -17.99 -3.09 -18.57
N ILE A 31 -18.98 -3.88 -18.98
CA ILE A 31 -19.46 -3.91 -20.38
C ILE A 31 -19.99 -2.53 -20.78
N ALA A 32 -20.83 -1.91 -19.95
CA ALA A 32 -21.37 -0.58 -20.22
C ALA A 32 -20.26 0.47 -20.36
N LEU A 33 -19.26 0.44 -19.49
CA LEU A 33 -18.09 1.31 -19.56
C LEU A 33 -17.30 1.04 -20.85
N TYR A 34 -16.99 -0.23 -21.15
CA TYR A 34 -16.26 -0.63 -22.34
C TYR A 34 -16.96 -0.12 -23.61
N HIS A 35 -18.26 -0.37 -23.77
CA HIS A 35 -19.00 0.12 -24.94
C HIS A 35 -19.04 1.64 -25.03
N ARG A 36 -19.07 2.35 -23.90
CA ARG A 36 -19.05 3.82 -23.86
C ARG A 36 -17.71 4.39 -24.32
N VAL A 37 -16.58 3.76 -23.97
CA VAL A 37 -15.25 4.36 -24.16
C VAL A 37 -14.33 3.63 -25.14
N LYS A 38 -14.69 2.44 -25.64
CA LYS A 38 -13.85 1.64 -26.54
C LYS A 38 -13.49 2.34 -27.85
N GLY A 39 -14.34 3.26 -28.32
CA GLY A 39 -14.13 4.04 -29.54
C GLY A 39 -13.32 5.33 -29.32
N ARG A 40 -12.81 5.57 -28.10
CA ARG A 40 -11.91 6.70 -27.84
C ARG A 40 -10.60 6.50 -28.58
N GLU A 41 -10.19 7.54 -29.29
CA GLU A 41 -8.92 7.63 -29.98
C GLU A 41 -8.30 9.00 -29.71
N ARG A 42 -7.00 9.14 -29.99
CA ARG A 42 -6.26 10.41 -29.92
C ARG A 42 -6.15 10.96 -28.50
N ASP A 43 -6.28 10.11 -27.48
CA ASP A 43 -5.87 10.50 -26.13
C ASP A 43 -4.37 10.84 -26.15
N GLN A 44 -4.00 11.92 -25.47
CA GLN A 44 -2.58 12.30 -25.36
C GLN A 44 -1.92 11.50 -24.24
N LEU A 45 -0.62 11.21 -24.40
CA LEU A 45 0.17 10.65 -23.31
C LEU A 45 0.10 11.56 -22.09
N ARG A 46 -0.49 11.02 -21.04
CA ARG A 46 -0.48 11.56 -19.69
C ARG A 46 0.07 10.51 -18.77
N TRP A 47 0.86 10.91 -17.80
CA TRP A 47 1.40 9.98 -16.84
C TRP A 47 1.63 10.65 -15.48
N GLY A 48 1.84 9.85 -14.46
CA GLY A 48 2.11 10.37 -13.11
C GLY A 48 2.66 9.27 -12.23
N ASP A 49 3.37 9.68 -11.20
CA ASP A 49 3.86 8.78 -10.16
C ASP A 49 2.98 8.82 -8.90
N GLU A 50 2.91 7.71 -8.20
CA GLU A 50 2.37 7.61 -6.84
C GLU A 50 3.53 7.15 -5.95
N ILE A 51 3.88 7.94 -4.92
CA ILE A 51 4.97 7.62 -3.99
C ILE A 51 4.41 7.49 -2.57
N GLU A 52 4.78 6.39 -1.92
CA GLU A 52 4.37 6.08 -0.56
C GLU A 52 5.50 6.41 0.41
N TYR A 53 5.13 7.03 1.53
CA TYR A 53 6.06 7.41 2.58
C TYR A 53 5.69 6.76 3.91
N THR A 54 6.70 6.38 4.67
CA THR A 54 6.60 6.00 6.09
C THR A 54 6.99 7.19 6.96
N ILE A 55 6.17 7.49 7.96
CA ILE A 55 6.46 8.48 9.00
C ILE A 55 7.25 7.78 10.11
N VAL A 56 8.49 8.19 10.31
CA VAL A 56 9.41 7.59 11.28
C VAL A 56 9.65 8.57 12.43
N LYS A 57 9.64 8.06 13.65
CA LYS A 57 9.96 8.81 14.87
C LYS A 57 11.30 8.36 15.42
N PHE A 58 12.17 9.33 15.68
CA PHE A 58 13.45 9.15 16.32
C PHE A 58 13.36 9.51 17.80
N ASP A 59 13.84 8.59 18.64
CA ASP A 59 13.94 8.77 20.08
C ASP A 59 15.42 8.65 20.45
N ASP A 60 16.11 9.78 20.32
CA ASP A 60 17.57 9.87 20.48
C ASP A 60 18.04 9.59 21.90
N GLU A 61 17.19 9.85 22.89
CA GLU A 61 17.46 9.58 24.30
C GLU A 61 17.51 8.08 24.56
N HIS A 62 16.50 7.33 24.09
CA HIS A 62 16.41 5.88 24.31
C HIS A 62 17.04 5.05 23.19
N LYS A 63 17.61 5.69 22.16
CA LYS A 63 18.18 5.05 20.96
C LYS A 63 17.18 4.14 20.25
N LYS A 64 15.93 4.62 20.13
CA LYS A 64 14.85 3.90 19.44
C LYS A 64 14.41 4.62 18.18
N VAL A 65 13.99 3.83 17.20
CA VAL A 65 13.35 4.30 15.98
C VAL A 65 12.04 3.54 15.82
N ARG A 66 10.94 4.26 15.64
CA ARG A 66 9.58 3.71 15.61
C ARG A 66 8.80 4.30 14.42
N VAL A 67 7.74 3.64 13.99
CA VAL A 67 6.79 4.25 13.03
C VAL A 67 5.79 5.12 13.78
N SER A 68 5.54 6.33 13.31
CA SER A 68 4.58 7.26 13.93
C SER A 68 3.18 7.03 13.38
N LEU A 69 2.21 6.68 14.25
CA LEU A 69 0.83 6.37 13.88
C LEU A 69 -0.02 7.64 13.61
N ARG A 70 0.59 8.67 13.04
CA ARG A 70 0.00 10.01 12.83
C ARG A 70 -0.49 10.26 11.40
N ALA A 71 -0.54 9.24 10.53
CA ALA A 71 -0.98 9.44 9.16
C ALA A 71 -2.36 10.10 9.08
N LYS A 72 -3.28 9.79 10.02
CA LYS A 72 -4.61 10.42 10.06
C LYS A 72 -4.50 11.94 10.24
N ASP A 73 -3.77 12.39 11.25
CA ASP A 73 -3.62 13.82 11.55
C ASP A 73 -3.00 14.58 10.38
N LEU A 74 -1.97 13.98 9.75
CA LEU A 74 -1.29 14.59 8.61
C LEU A 74 -2.22 14.67 7.39
N LEU A 75 -2.91 13.58 7.06
CA LEU A 75 -3.82 13.52 5.91
C LEU A 75 -5.03 14.44 6.08
N ASP A 76 -5.58 14.57 7.29
CA ASP A 76 -6.66 15.51 7.57
C ASP A 76 -6.23 16.95 7.21
N ALA A 77 -5.00 17.35 7.58
CA ALA A 77 -4.45 18.67 7.28
C ALA A 77 -4.13 18.86 5.79
N LEU A 78 -3.47 17.88 5.17
CA LEU A 78 -3.08 17.93 3.76
C LEU A 78 -4.31 17.99 2.84
N MET A 79 -5.31 17.13 3.10
CA MET A 79 -6.54 17.09 2.31
C MET A 79 -7.43 18.31 2.56
N ALA A 80 -7.40 18.91 3.76
CA ALA A 80 -8.09 20.18 4.00
C ALA A 80 -7.52 21.31 3.13
N SER A 81 -6.19 21.35 2.95
CA SER A 81 -5.54 22.28 2.01
C SER A 81 -6.02 22.03 0.57
N GLU A 82 -6.14 20.76 0.16
CA GLU A 82 -6.67 20.41 -1.17
C GLU A 82 -8.10 20.93 -1.40
N ASP A 83 -8.95 20.82 -0.38
CA ASP A 83 -10.34 21.26 -0.43
C ASP A 83 -10.48 22.78 -0.43
N VAL A 84 -9.60 23.50 0.28
CA VAL A 84 -9.52 24.97 0.24
C VAL A 84 -9.15 25.42 -1.17
N ASN A 85 -8.07 24.88 -1.75
CA ASN A 85 -7.65 25.22 -3.11
C ASN A 85 -8.78 24.96 -4.12
N ARG A 86 -9.45 23.80 -4.01
CA ARG A 86 -10.61 23.48 -4.85
C ARG A 86 -11.74 24.49 -4.70
N SER A 87 -12.02 24.95 -3.48
CA SER A 87 -13.08 25.93 -3.20
C SER A 87 -12.75 27.33 -3.74
N LEU A 88 -11.45 27.66 -3.82
CA LEU A 88 -10.96 28.91 -4.40
C LEU A 88 -10.78 28.85 -5.93
N GLY A 89 -10.93 27.66 -6.53
CA GLY A 89 -10.66 27.44 -7.96
C GLY A 89 -9.17 27.38 -8.30
N GLU A 90 -8.32 27.18 -7.30
CA GLU A 90 -6.87 27.02 -7.46
C GLU A 90 -6.51 25.55 -7.75
N GLU A 91 -5.49 25.34 -8.58
CA GLU A 91 -4.99 24.01 -8.86
C GLU A 91 -4.15 23.49 -7.69
N ASN A 92 -4.44 22.25 -7.27
CA ASN A 92 -3.59 21.54 -6.35
C ASN A 92 -2.27 21.17 -7.02
N ARG A 93 -1.15 21.39 -6.33
CA ARG A 93 0.20 21.00 -6.81
C ARG A 93 0.53 19.54 -6.50
N SER A 94 -0.10 19.01 -5.46
CA SER A 94 0.06 17.65 -4.93
C SER A 94 -1.33 17.13 -4.54
N LEU A 95 -1.54 15.81 -4.58
CA LEU A 95 -2.70 15.15 -3.99
C LEU A 95 -2.24 14.09 -3.01
N TRP A 96 -2.96 13.93 -1.90
CA TRP A 96 -2.61 13.08 -0.77
C TRP A 96 -3.70 12.07 -0.47
N ARG A 97 -3.35 10.80 -0.37
CA ARG A 97 -4.32 9.72 -0.12
C ARG A 97 -3.88 8.85 1.07
N PRO A 98 -4.84 8.32 1.83
CA PRO A 98 -4.53 7.36 2.88
C PRO A 98 -4.11 6.03 2.27
N GLU A 99 -3.10 5.44 2.90
CA GLU A 99 -2.66 4.07 2.65
C GLU A 99 -3.08 3.11 3.76
N PHE A 100 -2.76 1.83 3.61
CA PHE A 100 -3.15 0.78 4.56
C PHE A 100 -2.74 1.07 6.01
N ALA A 101 -1.52 1.57 6.21
CA ALA A 101 -0.95 1.71 7.55
C ALA A 101 -1.17 3.10 8.14
N ALA A 102 -1.36 3.16 9.46
CA ALA A 102 -1.52 4.41 10.22
C ALA A 102 -0.24 5.26 10.28
N TYR A 103 0.86 4.77 9.73
CA TYR A 103 2.14 5.46 9.61
C TYR A 103 2.52 5.77 8.16
N MET A 104 1.59 5.62 7.20
CA MET A 104 1.84 5.85 5.78
C MET A 104 1.02 7.00 5.20
N VAL A 105 1.62 7.73 4.26
CA VAL A 105 0.93 8.69 3.39
C VAL A 105 1.36 8.46 1.94
N GLU A 106 0.42 8.56 1.00
CA GLU A 106 0.69 8.48 -0.44
C GLU A 106 0.52 9.86 -1.06
N GLY A 107 1.52 10.29 -1.85
CA GLY A 107 1.49 11.54 -2.59
C GLY A 107 1.54 11.33 -4.10
N THR A 108 0.76 12.09 -4.85
CA THR A 108 0.79 12.13 -6.33
C THR A 108 0.95 13.58 -6.81
N PRO A 109 1.40 13.83 -8.05
CA PRO A 109 1.30 15.17 -8.63
C PRO A 109 -0.17 15.62 -8.68
N GLY A 110 -0.38 16.92 -8.54
CA GLY A 110 -1.70 17.57 -8.60
C GLY A 110 -2.44 17.36 -9.92
N THR A 111 -1.68 17.35 -11.01
CA THR A 111 -2.15 17.09 -12.37
C THR A 111 -1.20 16.10 -13.06
N PRO A 112 -1.71 15.25 -13.98
CA PRO A 112 -0.84 14.34 -14.73
C PRO A 112 0.17 15.08 -15.60
N TYR A 113 1.42 14.60 -15.61
CA TYR A 113 2.46 15.05 -16.51
C TYR A 113 2.07 14.87 -17.98
N GLY A 114 2.62 15.73 -18.85
CA GLY A 114 2.44 15.63 -20.29
C GLY A 114 3.42 14.67 -20.96
N GLY A 115 3.24 14.47 -22.26
CA GLY A 115 4.10 13.60 -23.09
C GLY A 115 5.39 14.25 -23.62
N LEU A 116 5.68 15.51 -23.27
CA LEU A 116 6.92 16.17 -23.68
C LEU A 116 8.08 15.72 -22.81
N MET A 117 9.27 15.58 -23.40
CA MET A 117 10.49 15.20 -22.66
C MET A 117 10.83 16.20 -21.53
N SER A 118 10.45 17.47 -21.68
CA SER A 118 10.61 18.48 -20.63
C SER A 118 9.83 18.17 -19.36
N CYS A 119 8.78 17.35 -19.41
CA CYS A 119 8.02 16.93 -18.23
C CYS A 119 8.84 16.04 -17.29
N PHE A 120 9.91 15.39 -17.73
CA PHE A 120 10.79 14.64 -16.83
C PHE A 120 11.56 15.57 -15.87
N ASN A 121 11.84 16.81 -16.28
CA ASN A 121 12.59 17.77 -15.46
C ASN A 121 11.81 18.30 -14.25
N ILE A 122 10.49 18.07 -14.20
CA ILE A 122 9.62 18.56 -13.11
C ILE A 122 9.27 17.46 -12.09
N VAL A 123 9.60 16.19 -12.36
CA VAL A 123 9.22 15.06 -11.51
C VAL A 123 9.88 15.17 -10.14
N GLU A 124 11.21 15.31 -10.11
CA GLU A 124 11.96 15.43 -8.86
C GLU A 124 11.54 16.68 -8.08
N TYR A 125 11.34 17.81 -8.79
CA TYR A 125 10.85 19.03 -8.19
C TYR A 125 9.48 18.81 -7.52
N ASN A 126 8.54 18.14 -8.20
CA ASN A 126 7.23 17.83 -7.63
C ASN A 126 7.29 16.83 -6.47
N MET A 127 8.19 15.84 -6.53
CA MET A 127 8.45 14.94 -5.38
C MET A 127 9.00 15.70 -4.17
N ARG A 128 9.88 16.69 -4.39
CA ARG A 128 10.40 17.55 -3.32
C ARG A 128 9.32 18.43 -2.69
N LEU A 129 8.44 19.01 -3.51
CA LEU A 129 7.27 19.74 -3.00
C LEU A 129 6.40 18.86 -2.11
N ARG A 130 6.11 17.63 -2.55
CA ARG A 130 5.37 16.66 -1.73
C ARG A 130 6.06 16.38 -0.41
N TYR A 131 7.38 16.20 -0.43
CA TYR A 131 8.17 16.02 0.78
C TYR A 131 8.08 17.24 1.73
N ASP A 132 8.19 18.45 1.18
CA ASP A 132 8.12 19.70 1.93
C ASP A 132 6.72 19.92 2.55
N ASP A 133 5.65 19.63 1.81
CA ASP A 133 4.25 19.72 2.26
C ASP A 133 4.03 18.90 3.55
N VAL A 134 4.53 17.65 3.57
CA VAL A 134 4.39 16.76 4.73
C VAL A 134 5.36 17.16 5.84
N SER A 135 6.60 17.49 5.49
CA SER A 135 7.66 17.85 6.44
C SER A 135 7.29 19.09 7.26
N ALA A 136 6.55 20.04 6.70
CA ALA A 136 6.00 21.19 7.41
C ALA A 136 5.02 20.81 8.55
N LEU A 137 4.45 19.60 8.54
CA LEU A 137 3.47 19.10 9.51
C LEU A 137 4.05 18.07 10.50
N LEU A 138 5.31 17.67 10.31
CA LEU A 138 6.00 16.72 11.17
C LEU A 138 6.39 17.34 12.51
N ARG A 139 6.47 16.50 13.55
CA ARG A 139 7.07 16.92 14.83
C ARG A 139 8.60 16.99 14.71
N PRO A 140 9.29 17.72 15.60
CA PRO A 140 10.76 17.86 15.55
C PRO A 140 11.53 16.53 15.56
N ASN A 141 10.94 15.47 16.11
CA ASN A 141 11.52 14.15 16.19
C ASN A 141 10.91 13.14 15.21
N GLU A 142 10.21 13.63 14.19
CA GLU A 142 9.68 12.82 13.10
C GLU A 142 10.41 13.13 11.79
N SER A 143 10.47 12.14 10.91
CA SER A 143 10.95 12.31 9.54
C SER A 143 10.09 11.50 8.59
N LEU A 144 9.99 12.00 7.36
CA LEU A 144 9.32 11.32 6.28
C LEU A 144 10.34 10.53 5.48
N LEU A 145 10.14 9.22 5.32
CA LEU A 145 11.06 8.38 4.54
C LEU A 145 10.28 7.52 3.55
N SER A 146 10.71 7.49 2.29
CA SER A 146 10.17 6.59 1.26
C SER A 146 10.78 5.19 1.39
N ILE A 147 10.64 4.57 2.56
CA ILE A 147 11.21 3.24 2.88
C ILE A 147 10.17 2.32 3.51
N SER A 148 10.35 1.03 3.31
CA SER A 148 9.70 -0.02 4.10
C SER A 148 10.40 -0.17 5.45
N PHE A 149 9.66 -0.03 6.56
CA PHE A 149 10.25 0.01 7.90
C PHE A 149 10.92 -1.33 8.29
N PRO A 150 12.25 -1.36 8.54
CA PRO A 150 12.98 -2.62 8.73
C PRO A 150 12.59 -3.45 9.96
N ALA A 151 12.13 -2.79 11.02
CA ALA A 151 11.77 -3.40 12.30
C ALA A 151 10.25 -3.56 12.48
N LEU A 152 9.49 -3.59 11.37
CA LEU A 152 8.04 -3.74 11.42
C LEU A 152 7.65 -5.02 12.17
N GLY A 153 6.70 -4.95 13.10
CA GLY A 153 6.29 -6.10 13.92
C GLY A 153 7.31 -6.58 14.95
N ALA A 154 8.45 -5.90 15.12
CA ALA A 154 9.31 -6.10 16.29
C ALA A 154 8.63 -5.52 17.55
N PRO A 155 8.98 -5.96 18.76
CA PRO A 155 8.47 -5.34 19.98
C PRO A 155 8.71 -3.82 19.98
N ASP A 156 7.70 -3.05 20.41
CA ASP A 156 7.79 -1.57 20.54
C ASP A 156 8.08 -0.83 19.22
N PHE A 157 7.64 -1.35 18.07
CA PHE A 157 7.92 -0.72 16.77
C PHE A 157 7.08 0.53 16.44
N THR A 158 6.03 0.84 17.22
CA THR A 158 5.08 1.94 16.95
C THR A 158 5.18 3.08 17.95
N ASP A 159 4.84 4.29 17.53
CA ASP A 159 4.59 5.44 18.39
C ASP A 159 3.20 6.05 18.10
N PRO A 160 2.29 6.13 19.09
CA PRO A 160 2.43 5.61 20.45
C PRO A 160 2.62 4.08 20.48
N PRO A 161 3.18 3.52 21.58
CA PRO A 161 3.35 2.08 21.72
C PRO A 161 2.01 1.34 21.63
N ALA A 162 1.95 0.30 20.81
CA ALA A 162 0.78 -0.54 20.63
C ALA A 162 1.16 -2.02 20.75
N VAL A 163 0.27 -2.82 21.34
CA VAL A 163 0.52 -4.22 21.67
C VAL A 163 -0.42 -5.12 20.85
N PRO A 164 0.10 -6.12 20.12
CA PRO A 164 -0.72 -7.10 19.42
C PRO A 164 -1.63 -7.88 20.37
N ARG A 165 -2.85 -8.20 19.92
CA ARG A 165 -3.87 -8.89 20.72
C ARG A 165 -4.45 -10.11 19.98
N PRO A 166 -3.67 -11.17 19.74
CA PRO A 166 -4.07 -12.29 18.88
C PRO A 166 -5.32 -13.03 19.37
N THR A 167 -5.52 -13.11 20.69
CA THR A 167 -6.65 -13.82 21.32
C THR A 167 -7.89 -12.96 21.52
N HIS A 168 -7.79 -11.63 21.32
CA HIS A 168 -8.91 -10.73 21.60
C HIS A 168 -10.01 -10.87 20.53
N PRO A 169 -11.30 -11.02 20.92
CA PRO A 169 -12.39 -11.22 19.97
C PRO A 169 -12.47 -10.15 18.88
N ASP A 170 -12.28 -8.89 19.28
CA ASP A 170 -12.35 -7.72 18.40
C ASP A 170 -11.09 -7.46 17.57
N SER A 171 -10.02 -8.26 17.76
CA SER A 171 -8.80 -8.06 16.97
C SER A 171 -9.07 -8.34 15.50
N VAL A 172 -8.69 -7.38 14.67
CA VAL A 172 -8.93 -7.36 13.22
C VAL A 172 -8.11 -8.47 12.57
N GLY A 173 -6.79 -8.37 12.73
CA GLY A 173 -5.82 -9.29 12.14
C GLY A 173 -5.47 -10.49 13.00
N ARG A 174 -5.68 -10.43 14.32
CA ARG A 174 -5.25 -11.46 15.29
C ARG A 174 -3.77 -11.84 15.18
N SER A 175 -2.95 -10.91 14.70
CA SER A 175 -1.51 -11.11 14.53
C SER A 175 -0.82 -11.22 15.87
N VAL A 176 0.24 -12.03 15.92
CA VAL A 176 1.14 -12.10 17.09
C VAL A 176 2.19 -10.97 17.10
N PHE A 177 2.35 -10.25 15.99
CA PHE A 177 3.38 -9.21 15.82
C PHE A 177 2.82 -7.81 15.53
N TYR A 178 1.70 -7.72 14.81
CA TYR A 178 1.20 -6.47 14.24
C TYR A 178 -0.07 -5.99 14.97
N PRO A 179 -0.02 -4.86 15.70
CA PRO A 179 -1.17 -4.30 16.40
C PRO A 179 -2.19 -3.69 15.43
N ASP A 180 -3.48 -3.76 15.77
CA ASP A 180 -4.56 -3.21 14.92
C ASP A 180 -4.54 -1.66 14.86
N GLU A 181 -3.88 -1.02 15.83
CA GLU A 181 -3.60 0.41 15.87
C GLU A 181 -2.67 0.85 14.74
N ALA A 182 -1.83 -0.05 14.21
CA ALA A 182 -0.97 0.23 13.07
C ALA A 182 -1.72 0.21 11.72
N ILE A 183 -3.00 -0.21 11.70
CA ILE A 183 -3.87 -0.11 10.52
C ILE A 183 -4.50 1.28 10.50
N TYR A 184 -4.49 1.96 9.35
CA TYR A 184 -5.04 3.29 9.19
C TYR A 184 -6.50 3.36 9.67
N SER A 185 -6.74 4.23 10.66
CA SER A 185 -8.03 4.34 11.35
C SER A 185 -8.99 5.35 10.70
N GLY A 186 -8.49 6.23 9.82
CA GLY A 186 -9.29 7.27 9.18
C GLY A 186 -10.29 6.75 8.14
N HIS A 187 -10.21 5.47 7.74
CA HIS A 187 -11.16 4.89 6.79
C HIS A 187 -11.48 3.41 7.12
N PRO A 188 -12.76 3.00 7.17
CA PRO A 188 -13.16 1.66 7.62
C PRO A 188 -12.74 0.54 6.66
N ARG A 189 -12.41 0.87 5.40
CA ARG A 189 -11.95 -0.07 4.35
C ARG A 189 -10.82 -0.98 4.82
N PHE A 190 -9.77 -0.42 5.43
CA PHE A 190 -8.53 -1.18 5.67
C PHE A 190 -8.71 -2.25 6.73
N ARG A 191 -9.34 -1.91 7.87
CA ARG A 191 -9.71 -2.89 8.90
C ARG A 191 -10.69 -3.93 8.36
N ASN A 192 -11.68 -3.52 7.58
CA ASN A 192 -12.62 -4.47 7.00
C ASN A 192 -11.97 -5.43 6.01
N LEU A 193 -11.01 -4.95 5.21
CA LEU A 193 -10.25 -5.76 4.28
C LEU A 193 -9.47 -6.87 5.01
N VAL A 194 -8.77 -6.54 6.08
CA VAL A 194 -8.06 -7.51 6.93
C VAL A 194 -9.02 -8.57 7.50
N ARG A 195 -10.14 -8.13 8.10
CA ARG A 195 -11.15 -9.04 8.66
C ARG A 195 -11.71 -9.98 7.60
N ASN A 196 -12.02 -9.47 6.42
CA ASN A 196 -12.67 -10.25 5.37
C ASN A 196 -11.72 -11.21 4.66
N ILE A 197 -10.44 -10.85 4.50
CA ILE A 197 -9.42 -11.77 3.98
C ILE A 197 -9.26 -12.95 4.95
N ARG A 198 -9.08 -12.67 6.25
CA ARG A 198 -9.01 -13.72 7.27
C ARG A 198 -10.30 -14.55 7.33
N GLY A 199 -11.47 -13.90 7.29
CA GLY A 199 -12.76 -14.57 7.29
C GLY A 199 -13.01 -15.46 6.06
N ARG A 200 -12.53 -15.04 4.88
CA ARG A 200 -12.58 -15.83 3.65
C ARG A 200 -11.61 -17.00 3.68
N ARG A 201 -10.40 -16.79 4.19
CA ARG A 201 -9.35 -17.82 4.25
C ARG A 201 -9.64 -18.86 5.33
N GLY A 202 -10.31 -18.46 6.42
CA GLY A 202 -10.56 -19.31 7.59
C GLY A 202 -9.40 -19.33 8.60
N GLU A 203 -8.27 -18.74 8.24
CA GLU A 203 -7.03 -18.62 9.01
C GLU A 203 -6.37 -17.26 8.69
N LYS A 204 -5.35 -16.87 9.47
CA LYS A 204 -4.51 -15.70 9.21
C LYS A 204 -3.77 -15.89 7.89
N VAL A 205 -3.34 -14.75 7.34
CA VAL A 205 -2.38 -14.78 6.23
C VAL A 205 -1.05 -15.32 6.76
N THR A 206 -0.31 -16.03 5.93
CA THR A 206 0.99 -16.61 6.31
C THR A 206 2.02 -16.22 5.28
N ILE A 207 3.12 -15.62 5.73
CA ILE A 207 4.27 -15.26 4.91
C ILE A 207 5.50 -15.86 5.61
N ASN A 208 6.19 -16.76 4.91
CA ASN A 208 7.44 -17.36 5.36
C ASN A 208 8.54 -16.91 4.41
N VAL A 209 9.50 -16.14 4.93
CA VAL A 209 10.60 -15.60 4.13
C VAL A 209 11.91 -16.24 4.58
N PRO A 210 12.73 -16.83 3.68
CA PRO A 210 13.99 -17.45 4.06
C PRO A 210 14.87 -16.51 4.89
N ILE A 211 15.35 -16.98 6.03
CA ILE A 211 16.25 -16.20 6.88
C ILE A 211 17.63 -16.10 6.24
N PHE A 212 18.26 -14.93 6.33
CA PHE A 212 19.67 -14.80 5.98
C PHE A 212 20.53 -15.60 6.96
N ARG A 213 21.32 -16.55 6.45
CA ARG A 213 22.20 -17.39 7.27
C ARG A 213 23.57 -16.74 7.41
N ASP A 214 23.79 -16.10 8.54
CA ASP A 214 25.10 -15.63 8.99
C ASP A 214 25.80 -16.70 9.88
N GLN A 215 27.07 -16.48 10.23
CA GLN A 215 27.88 -17.38 11.06
C GLN A 215 27.20 -17.78 12.37
N ASN A 216 26.44 -16.86 12.98
CA ASN A 216 25.76 -17.05 14.25
C ASN A 216 24.23 -17.26 14.11
N THR A 217 23.72 -17.43 12.89
CA THR A 217 22.30 -17.75 12.71
C THR A 217 22.09 -19.22 13.13
N PRO A 218 21.17 -19.51 14.06
CA PRO A 218 20.87 -20.88 14.44
C PRO A 218 20.50 -21.74 13.22
N SER A 219 20.90 -23.01 13.24
CA SER A 219 20.62 -23.97 12.17
C SER A 219 20.12 -25.29 12.77
N PRO A 220 18.81 -25.60 12.69
CA PRO A 220 17.78 -24.78 12.04
C PRO A 220 17.44 -23.54 12.87
N PHE A 221 17.12 -22.43 12.19
CA PHE A 221 16.44 -21.31 12.82
C PHE A 221 14.98 -21.68 13.05
N THR A 222 14.52 -21.61 14.29
CA THR A 222 13.14 -21.93 14.67
C THR A 222 12.63 -20.91 15.66
N GLU A 223 11.41 -20.45 15.45
CA GLU A 223 10.69 -19.56 16.36
C GLU A 223 9.62 -20.36 17.10
N THR A 224 9.37 -20.02 18.37
CA THR A 224 8.35 -20.67 19.19
C THR A 224 7.24 -19.67 19.50
N PHE A 225 5.99 -20.10 19.31
CA PHE A 225 4.82 -19.27 19.51
C PHE A 225 3.83 -19.95 20.45
N GLU A 226 3.17 -19.16 21.29
CA GLU A 226 2.04 -19.63 22.10
C GLU A 226 0.76 -19.78 21.25
N ASP A 227 0.65 -18.97 20.19
CA ASP A 227 -0.47 -19.02 19.25
C ASP A 227 -0.40 -20.29 18.39
N ALA A 228 -1.38 -21.18 18.57
CA ALA A 228 -1.39 -22.49 17.92
C ALA A 228 -1.41 -22.41 16.39
N GLU A 229 -1.94 -21.34 15.79
CA GLU A 229 -1.93 -21.16 14.35
C GLU A 229 -0.54 -20.78 13.84
N ALA A 230 0.12 -19.83 14.50
CA ALA A 230 1.50 -19.45 14.23
C ALA A 230 2.46 -20.65 14.38
N SER A 231 2.32 -21.44 15.43
CA SER A 231 3.18 -22.61 15.66
C SER A 231 3.02 -23.70 14.60
N ARG A 232 1.86 -23.78 13.92
CA ARG A 232 1.65 -24.70 12.79
C ARG A 232 2.13 -24.13 11.45
N ALA A 233 2.05 -22.81 11.29
CA ALA A 233 2.30 -22.13 10.01
C ALA A 233 3.75 -21.70 9.80
N ALA A 234 4.52 -21.51 10.87
CA ALA A 234 5.94 -21.13 10.81
C ALA A 234 6.81 -22.28 10.29
N LEU A 235 7.70 -21.98 9.34
CA LEU A 235 8.64 -22.94 8.77
C LEU A 235 10.04 -22.78 9.39
N PRO A 236 10.79 -23.88 9.60
CA PRO A 236 12.21 -23.80 9.94
C PRO A 236 12.99 -22.99 8.90
N ASP A 237 14.00 -22.25 9.33
CA ASP A 237 14.84 -21.38 8.48
C ASP A 237 14.09 -20.27 7.74
N HIS A 238 12.91 -19.87 8.23
CA HIS A 238 12.14 -18.76 7.70
C HIS A 238 11.77 -17.78 8.81
N ILE A 239 11.73 -16.49 8.46
CA ILE A 239 11.08 -15.44 9.25
C ILE A 239 9.57 -15.58 9.02
N TYR A 240 8.82 -15.82 10.09
CA TYR A 240 7.37 -15.95 10.03
C TYR A 240 6.67 -14.59 10.21
N MET A 241 5.66 -14.32 9.37
CA MET A 241 4.84 -13.10 9.42
C MET A 241 3.38 -13.45 9.14
N ASP A 242 2.45 -12.91 9.95
CA ASP A 242 1.05 -13.37 9.99
C ASP A 242 0.00 -12.27 9.78
N HIS A 243 0.41 -11.15 9.18
CA HIS A 243 -0.46 -9.98 9.01
C HIS A 243 -0.32 -9.29 7.66
N MET A 244 -1.44 -8.75 7.15
CA MET A 244 -1.49 -8.00 5.89
C MET A 244 -0.56 -6.78 5.89
N GLY A 245 -0.31 -6.19 7.06
CA GLY A 245 0.60 -5.06 7.24
C GLY A 245 2.06 -5.37 6.88
N PHE A 246 2.47 -6.63 6.86
CA PHE A 246 3.81 -7.01 6.36
C PHE A 246 3.94 -6.96 4.83
N GLY A 247 2.82 -6.75 4.11
CA GLY A 247 2.79 -6.49 2.68
C GLY A 247 2.28 -5.08 2.35
N MET A 248 1.06 -4.76 2.77
CA MET A 248 0.46 -3.43 2.48
C MET A 248 1.00 -2.31 3.37
N GLY A 249 1.73 -2.61 4.44
CA GLY A 249 2.40 -1.60 5.27
C GLY A 249 3.83 -1.31 4.83
N LEU A 250 4.17 -1.65 3.58
CA LEU A 250 5.42 -1.39 2.89
C LEU A 250 5.23 -0.24 1.90
N CYS A 251 6.32 0.40 1.46
CA CYS A 251 6.26 1.49 0.48
C CYS A 251 6.67 1.01 -0.92
N CYS A 252 6.05 1.58 -1.95
CA CYS A 252 6.46 1.43 -3.33
C CYS A 252 6.41 2.76 -4.10
N LEU A 253 6.99 2.74 -5.30
CA LEU A 253 6.88 3.81 -6.29
C LEU A 253 6.06 3.25 -7.45
N GLN A 254 4.95 3.89 -7.78
CA GLN A 254 4.08 3.45 -8.86
C GLN A 254 4.12 4.48 -9.99
N MET A 255 3.94 4.03 -11.22
CA MET A 255 3.83 4.91 -12.38
C MET A 255 2.60 4.52 -13.20
N THR A 256 1.73 5.48 -13.44
CA THR A 256 0.52 5.27 -14.26
C THR A 256 0.67 5.99 -15.60
N PHE A 257 0.39 5.29 -16.70
CA PHE A 257 0.44 5.83 -18.06
C PHE A 257 -0.94 5.76 -18.73
N GLN A 258 -1.33 6.84 -19.40
CA GLN A 258 -2.48 6.91 -20.30
C GLN A 258 -2.00 6.68 -21.74
N ALA A 259 -2.54 5.64 -22.37
CA ALA A 259 -2.37 5.38 -23.80
C ALA A 259 -3.39 6.16 -24.65
N VAL A 260 -3.16 6.22 -25.95
CA VAL A 260 -3.96 6.89 -26.98
C VAL A 260 -5.34 6.24 -27.15
N ASN A 261 -5.42 4.92 -26.94
CA ASN A 261 -6.66 4.14 -27.00
C ASN A 261 -6.49 2.78 -26.28
N VAL A 262 -7.55 1.98 -26.27
CA VAL A 262 -7.55 0.65 -25.62
C VAL A 262 -6.59 -0.35 -26.27
N MET A 263 -6.34 -0.25 -27.59
CA MET A 263 -5.45 -1.16 -28.30
C MET A 263 -4.00 -0.92 -27.92
N GLU A 264 -3.57 0.36 -27.91
CA GLU A 264 -2.23 0.72 -27.44
C GLU A 264 -2.06 0.40 -25.96
N ALA A 265 -3.08 0.62 -25.12
CA ALA A 265 -2.96 0.29 -23.70
C ALA A 265 -2.73 -1.22 -23.46
N ARG A 266 -3.44 -2.08 -24.21
CA ARG A 266 -3.22 -3.53 -24.17
C ARG A 266 -1.81 -3.89 -24.62
N TRP A 267 -1.37 -3.30 -25.73
CA TRP A 267 -0.02 -3.51 -26.25
C TRP A 267 1.05 -3.07 -25.24
N LEU A 268 0.93 -1.87 -24.66
CA LEU A 268 1.85 -1.35 -23.65
C LEU A 268 1.86 -2.23 -22.39
N TYR A 269 0.69 -2.67 -21.93
CA TYR A 269 0.59 -3.62 -20.81
C TYR A 269 1.35 -4.92 -21.09
N ASP A 270 1.17 -5.50 -22.27
CA ASP A 270 1.86 -6.73 -22.67
C ASP A 270 3.39 -6.52 -22.74
N GLN A 271 3.85 -5.37 -23.24
CA GLN A 271 5.28 -5.05 -23.30
C GLN A 271 5.92 -4.78 -21.93
N LEU A 272 5.16 -4.22 -20.97
CA LEU A 272 5.68 -3.91 -19.63
C LEU A 272 5.66 -5.13 -18.69
N THR A 273 4.84 -6.13 -18.98
CA THR A 273 4.76 -7.38 -18.21
C THR A 273 6.13 -8.07 -18.03
N PRO A 274 6.92 -8.33 -19.10
CA PRO A 274 8.24 -8.96 -18.94
C PRO A 274 9.28 -8.04 -18.27
N ILE A 275 9.08 -6.71 -18.29
CA ILE A 275 9.99 -5.73 -17.66
C ILE A 275 9.78 -5.66 -16.15
N THR A 276 8.56 -5.92 -15.68
CA THR A 276 8.18 -5.84 -14.25
C THR A 276 9.16 -6.57 -13.31
N PRO A 277 9.49 -7.87 -13.49
CA PRO A 277 10.42 -8.56 -12.58
C PRO A 277 11.85 -8.01 -12.66
N ILE A 278 12.27 -7.46 -13.80
CA ILE A 278 13.57 -6.82 -13.96
C ILE A 278 13.63 -5.54 -13.12
N MET A 279 12.57 -4.72 -13.19
CA MET A 279 12.49 -3.49 -12.41
C MET A 279 12.48 -3.78 -10.92
N VAL A 280 11.73 -4.79 -10.46
CA VAL A 280 11.72 -5.22 -9.05
C VAL A 280 13.14 -5.58 -8.57
N ALA A 281 13.92 -6.30 -9.38
CA ALA A 281 15.30 -6.64 -9.04
C ALA A 281 16.23 -5.42 -9.02
N LEU A 282 16.09 -4.51 -9.99
CA LEU A 282 16.91 -3.29 -10.07
C LEU A 282 16.59 -2.27 -8.98
N SER A 283 15.34 -2.21 -8.52
CA SER A 283 14.89 -1.26 -7.48
C SER A 283 14.84 -1.87 -6.07
N ALA A 284 15.51 -3.00 -5.83
CA ALA A 284 15.50 -3.67 -4.54
C ALA A 284 15.93 -2.72 -3.40
N GLY A 285 15.02 -2.45 -2.46
CA GLY A 285 15.19 -1.43 -1.41
C GLY A 285 14.96 -1.92 0.02
N SER A 286 14.85 -3.24 0.24
CA SER A 286 14.43 -3.81 1.54
C SER A 286 15.26 -5.01 1.96
N GLY A 287 16.38 -4.74 2.64
CA GLY A 287 17.39 -5.76 2.97
C GLY A 287 17.21 -6.52 4.29
N ARG A 288 16.55 -5.96 5.32
CA ARG A 288 16.61 -6.51 6.71
C ARG A 288 15.51 -7.53 7.03
N ARG A 289 14.34 -7.36 6.44
CA ARG A 289 13.32 -8.40 6.25
C ARG A 289 13.06 -8.37 4.76
N PRO A 290 13.16 -9.47 4.00
CA PRO A 290 12.95 -9.42 2.56
C PRO A 290 11.50 -8.99 2.33
N SER A 291 11.32 -7.70 2.11
CA SER A 291 10.09 -7.15 1.61
C SER A 291 10.16 -7.43 0.11
N LEU A 292 9.25 -8.24 -0.39
CA LEU A 292 9.21 -8.55 -1.82
C LEU A 292 8.71 -7.35 -2.66
N LEU A 293 8.57 -6.16 -2.07
CA LEU A 293 7.95 -5.03 -2.72
C LEU A 293 8.77 -3.74 -2.56
N SER A 294 9.73 -3.58 -3.46
CA SER A 294 9.93 -2.30 -4.15
C SER A 294 9.36 -2.46 -5.56
N VAL A 295 8.03 -2.51 -5.70
CA VAL A 295 7.42 -2.72 -7.03
C VAL A 295 7.30 -1.37 -7.71
N LEU A 296 8.02 -1.19 -8.82
CA LEU A 296 7.59 -0.25 -9.85
C LEU A 296 6.31 -0.79 -10.48
N LEU A 297 5.16 -0.38 -9.94
CA LEU A 297 3.87 -0.77 -10.49
C LEU A 297 3.60 0.14 -11.69
N LEU A 298 4.02 -0.34 -12.86
CA LEU A 298 3.70 0.23 -14.16
C LEU A 298 2.25 -0.12 -14.50
N LEU A 299 1.32 0.74 -14.10
CA LEU A 299 -0.08 0.62 -14.43
C LEU A 299 -0.37 1.37 -15.72
N CYS A 300 -0.52 0.65 -16.83
CA CYS A 300 -1.12 1.26 -18.02
C CYS A 300 -2.64 1.33 -17.81
N ARG A 301 -3.17 2.51 -17.49
CA ARG A 301 -4.61 2.72 -17.48
C ARG A 301 -5.08 2.93 -18.92
N SER A 302 -5.59 1.87 -19.54
CA SER A 302 -6.87 2.04 -20.24
C SER A 302 -7.97 1.82 -19.21
N HIS A 303 -9.14 2.44 -19.41
CA HIS A 303 -10.33 2.09 -18.61
C HIS A 303 -10.86 0.66 -18.93
N CYS A 304 -9.97 -0.26 -19.30
CA CYS A 304 -10.23 -1.60 -19.76
C CYS A 304 -9.29 -2.58 -19.05
N GLU A 305 -9.91 -3.52 -18.32
CA GLU A 305 -9.39 -4.80 -17.83
C GLU A 305 -8.29 -4.86 -16.75
N GLN A 306 -8.71 -5.50 -15.65
CA GLN A 306 -8.00 -6.54 -14.91
C GLN A 306 -6.72 -6.17 -14.15
N SER A 307 -6.86 -5.31 -13.14
CA SER A 307 -5.95 -5.28 -11.97
C SER A 307 -6.17 -6.48 -11.01
N ARG A 308 -6.38 -7.70 -11.55
CA ARG A 308 -6.75 -8.90 -10.77
C ARG A 308 -5.67 -9.98 -10.64
N ARG A 309 -4.45 -9.78 -11.12
CA ARG A 309 -3.42 -10.84 -11.06
C ARG A 309 -2.06 -10.52 -10.45
N LEU A 310 -1.77 -9.27 -10.05
CA LEU A 310 -0.47 -8.96 -9.44
C LEU A 310 -0.53 -8.65 -7.93
N SER A 311 -1.68 -8.23 -7.39
CA SER A 311 -1.83 -7.97 -5.94
C SER A 311 -2.31 -9.19 -5.14
N LEU A 312 -2.78 -10.25 -5.80
CA LEU A 312 -3.34 -11.46 -5.17
C LEU A 312 -2.49 -12.72 -5.38
N SER A 313 -1.45 -12.67 -6.21
CA SER A 313 -0.54 -13.82 -6.44
C SER A 313 0.46 -14.04 -5.30
N ILE A 314 0.41 -13.23 -4.23
CA ILE A 314 1.29 -13.35 -3.05
C ILE A 314 0.58 -14.07 -1.88
N PHE A 315 -0.71 -14.39 -2.03
CA PHE A 315 -1.43 -15.20 -1.05
C PHE A 315 -2.06 -16.40 -1.77
N PRO A 316 -1.46 -17.61 -1.70
CA PRO A 316 -2.11 -18.83 -2.15
C PRO A 316 -3.44 -19.06 -1.42
#